data_AF-A0A1M5B073-F1
#
_entry.id   AF-A0A1M5B073-F1
#
_cell.length_a   1.000
_cell.length_b   1.000
_cell.length_c   1.000
_cell.angle_alpha   90.00
_cell.angle_beta   90.00
_cell.angle_gamma   90.00
#
_symmetry.space_group_name_H-M   'P 1'
#
loop_
_entity.id
_entity.type
_entity.pdbx_description
1 polymer ?
#
loop_
_entity_poly.entity_id
_entity_poly.type
_entity_poly.pdbx_seq_one_letter_code
_entity_poly.pdbx_strand_id
1 'polypeptide(L)'
;MKFHPKNLLQVTLVCFVLILSFSCNKDSDLLAEYVVENPQSFLVNDVVVTLANNPIVISPLSNDTFEEPEKVAITEVTPPKMGTAVVNDDNTITYTPDTDQTGSDEFDYSASVTNPDNTVTTETGSVTVTVTDKTPTEPTSPSEMGALKAFPGAEGFGKNTTGGRGGIVVEVTNLNDSGSGSLRSALDMKGKRTIVFKVAGNINLNSYLSVGPDNGDLTIAGQTAPGGGITIANHGIRIQGSNTIVRYLRFRPGNSADTGEDAVTIVAYSGRTTKNVILDHCSISWGKDENFNIGAIGGNGVNNVT
;
A
#
# COMPACT_ATOMS: atom_id res chain seq x y z
N MET A 1 -21.96 21.00 -77.01
CA MET A 1 -21.75 19.57 -76.70
C MET A 1 -21.22 19.49 -75.27
N LYS A 2 -22.13 19.55 -74.29
CA LYS A 2 -22.42 18.46 -73.33
C LYS A 2 -21.20 18.00 -72.52
N PHE A 3 -21.00 18.67 -71.38
CA PHE A 3 -20.16 18.22 -70.26
C PHE A 3 -20.56 16.80 -69.86
N HIS A 4 -19.62 15.86 -69.94
CA HIS A 4 -19.77 14.49 -69.44
C HIS A 4 -19.21 14.40 -68.01
N PRO A 5 -20.01 13.96 -67.02
CA PRO A 5 -19.59 13.93 -65.62
C PRO A 5 -18.97 12.57 -65.30
N LYS A 6 -17.64 12.50 -65.19
CA LYS A 6 -16.96 11.32 -64.61
C LYS A 6 -15.82 11.63 -63.63
N ASN A 7 -15.74 12.85 -63.09
CA ASN A 7 -14.77 13.21 -62.04
C ASN A 7 -15.44 13.73 -60.75
N LEU A 8 -16.65 13.27 -60.42
CA LEU A 8 -17.36 13.65 -59.18
C LEU A 8 -17.39 12.53 -58.12
N LEU A 9 -16.63 11.45 -58.30
CA LEU A 9 -16.51 10.36 -57.30
C LEU A 9 -15.10 10.20 -56.71
N GLN A 10 -14.12 11.02 -57.13
CA GLN A 10 -12.75 10.97 -56.59
C GLN A 10 -12.36 12.18 -55.73
N VAL A 11 -13.22 13.21 -55.64
CA VAL A 11 -12.94 14.42 -54.84
C VAL A 11 -13.62 14.39 -53.46
N THR A 12 -14.53 13.44 -53.21
CA THR A 12 -15.14 13.26 -51.87
C THR A 12 -14.41 12.26 -50.99
N LEU A 13 -13.38 11.56 -51.51
CA LEU A 13 -12.57 10.62 -50.72
C LEU A 13 -11.26 11.25 -50.18
N VAL A 14 -10.90 12.45 -50.62
CA VAL A 14 -9.65 13.12 -50.21
C VAL A 14 -9.86 14.14 -49.07
N CYS A 15 -11.11 14.55 -48.80
CA CYS A 15 -11.43 15.39 -47.62
C CYS A 15 -11.87 14.61 -46.37
N PHE A 16 -12.08 13.29 -46.44
CA PHE A 16 -12.43 12.49 -45.26
C PHE A 16 -11.23 11.78 -44.60
N VAL A 17 -10.05 11.85 -45.21
CA VAL A 17 -8.78 11.36 -44.62
C VAL A 17 -7.94 12.50 -44.02
N LEU A 18 -8.35 13.76 -44.19
CA LEU A 18 -7.65 14.94 -43.65
C LEU A 18 -8.29 15.56 -42.39
N ILE A 19 -9.26 14.88 -41.76
CA ILE A 19 -9.85 15.27 -40.45
C ILE A 19 -9.66 14.17 -39.39
N LEU A 20 -8.76 13.20 -39.62
CA LEU A 20 -8.34 12.22 -38.59
C LEU A 20 -6.90 12.45 -38.11
N SER A 21 -6.22 13.50 -38.57
CA SER A 21 -4.87 13.88 -38.13
C SER A 21 -4.83 15.01 -37.08
N PHE A 22 -5.97 15.32 -36.44
CA PHE A 22 -6.04 16.16 -35.23
C PHE A 22 -6.74 15.44 -34.06
N SER A 23 -6.62 14.12 -33.99
CA SER A 23 -6.81 13.40 -32.73
C SER A 23 -5.44 13.23 -32.10
N CYS A 24 -5.23 13.90 -30.97
CA CYS A 24 -4.00 13.86 -30.18
C CYS A 24 -3.55 12.42 -29.92
N ASN A 25 -2.61 11.93 -30.72
CA ASN A 25 -1.62 10.97 -30.26
C ASN A 25 -0.27 11.68 -30.29
N LYS A 26 -0.04 12.47 -29.24
CA LYS A 26 1.30 12.89 -28.82
C LYS A 26 1.85 11.98 -27.70
N ASP A 27 1.33 10.75 -27.60
CA ASP A 27 1.76 9.75 -26.62
C ASP A 27 2.13 8.41 -27.29
N SER A 28 2.86 8.45 -28.42
CA SER A 28 3.41 7.22 -29.01
C SER A 28 4.86 7.30 -29.46
N ASP A 29 5.57 8.39 -29.16
CA ASP A 29 7.02 8.53 -29.37
C ASP A 29 7.78 8.91 -28.07
N LEU A 30 7.28 8.45 -26.91
CA LEU A 30 7.99 8.56 -25.62
C LEU A 30 8.34 7.21 -24.99
N LEU A 31 8.25 6.12 -25.74
CA LEU A 31 8.55 4.76 -25.24
C LEU A 31 9.51 3.97 -26.14
N ALA A 32 10.30 4.65 -26.98
CA ALA A 32 11.32 4.00 -27.81
C ALA A 32 12.64 4.79 -27.87
N GLU A 33 13.03 5.44 -26.76
CA GLU A 33 14.44 5.74 -26.44
C GLU A 33 14.58 6.06 -24.95
N TYR A 34 14.23 5.09 -24.10
CA TYR A 34 14.71 5.02 -22.71
C TYR A 34 14.84 3.54 -22.33
N VAL A 35 15.58 2.81 -23.16
CA VAL A 35 16.24 1.57 -22.76
C VAL A 35 17.73 1.89 -22.79
N VAL A 36 18.13 2.74 -21.85
CA VAL A 36 19.45 2.65 -21.24
C VAL A 36 19.14 2.21 -19.82
N GLU A 37 19.64 1.04 -19.44
CA GLU A 37 19.58 0.48 -18.09
C GLU A 37 19.89 1.58 -17.07
N ASN A 38 18.89 2.01 -16.30
CA ASN A 38 19.14 2.74 -15.06
C ASN A 38 18.68 1.81 -13.93
N PRO A 39 19.59 1.03 -13.32
CA PRO A 39 19.23 0.19 -12.18
C PRO A 39 18.68 1.08 -11.07
N GLN A 40 17.44 0.84 -10.65
CA GLN A 40 16.73 1.75 -9.76
C GLN A 40 17.09 1.41 -8.31
N SER A 41 18.14 2.05 -7.79
CA SER A 41 18.47 2.03 -6.35
C SER A 41 17.58 3.02 -5.61
N PHE A 42 17.06 2.63 -4.45
CA PHE A 42 16.23 3.50 -3.62
C PHE A 42 16.76 3.53 -2.19
N LEU A 43 17.09 4.73 -1.74
CA LEU A 43 17.33 5.01 -0.34
C LEU A 43 16.02 5.38 0.35
N VAL A 44 15.73 4.74 1.47
CA VAL A 44 14.57 4.95 2.34
C VAL A 44 15.02 5.80 3.53
N ASN A 45 14.26 6.85 3.84
CA ASN A 45 14.61 7.71 4.97
C ASN A 45 14.59 6.95 6.31
N ASP A 46 15.55 7.28 7.16
CA ASP A 46 15.73 6.67 8.46
C ASP A 46 15.17 7.53 9.59
N VAL A 47 14.70 6.87 10.65
CA VAL A 47 14.25 7.53 11.86
C VAL A 47 14.84 6.82 13.07
N VAL A 48 15.57 7.55 13.90
CA VAL A 48 16.18 7.03 15.13
C VAL A 48 15.90 7.92 16.33
N VAL A 49 16.02 7.36 17.53
CA VAL A 49 15.89 8.07 18.80
C VAL A 49 17.13 7.82 19.62
N THR A 50 17.73 8.88 20.18
CA THR A 50 18.82 8.78 21.13
C THR A 50 18.58 9.64 22.37
N LEU A 51 19.31 9.35 23.44
CA LEU A 51 19.34 10.17 24.63
C LEU A 51 20.21 11.41 24.43
N ALA A 52 19.84 12.51 25.09
CA ALA A 52 20.73 13.66 25.22
C ALA A 52 22.11 13.21 25.71
N ASN A 53 23.17 13.81 25.16
CA ASN A 53 24.56 13.50 25.46
C ASN A 53 25.02 12.05 25.14
N ASN A 54 24.21 11.25 24.45
CA ASN A 54 24.56 9.86 24.09
C ASN A 54 24.68 9.70 22.57
N PRO A 55 25.87 9.38 22.05
CA PRO A 55 26.03 9.00 20.65
C PRO A 55 25.25 7.74 20.29
N ILE A 56 24.78 7.68 19.05
CA ILE A 56 24.12 6.49 18.46
C ILE A 56 24.79 6.13 17.15
N VAL A 57 24.95 4.82 16.91
CA VAL A 57 25.41 4.28 15.63
C VAL A 57 24.18 3.89 14.81
N ILE A 58 24.10 4.39 13.58
CA ILE A 58 22.97 4.27 12.67
C ILE A 58 23.42 3.46 11.46
N SER A 59 22.62 2.48 11.05
CA SER A 59 22.87 1.66 9.86
C SER A 59 21.83 2.00 8.78
N PRO A 60 21.99 3.15 8.09
CA PRO A 60 20.94 3.67 7.22
C PRO A 60 20.67 2.73 6.04
N LEU A 61 21.70 2.06 5.52
CA LEU A 61 21.56 1.11 4.40
C LEU A 61 20.77 -0.18 4.72
N SER A 62 20.31 -0.36 5.96
CA SER A 62 19.67 -1.61 6.39
C SER A 62 18.23 -1.78 5.89
N ASN A 63 17.55 -0.69 5.55
CA ASN A 63 16.19 -0.67 5.01
C ASN A 63 16.14 -0.30 3.51
N ASP A 64 17.30 -0.14 2.88
CA ASP A 64 17.45 0.27 1.48
C ASP A 64 17.41 -0.90 0.51
N THR A 65 17.19 -0.60 -0.77
CA THR A 65 17.20 -1.60 -1.84
C THR A 65 18.12 -1.16 -2.98
N PHE A 66 19.02 -2.07 -3.36
CA PHE A 66 19.98 -1.91 -4.44
C PHE A 66 19.84 -3.08 -5.42
N GLU A 67 19.91 -2.80 -6.72
CA GLU A 67 19.82 -3.83 -7.75
C GLU A 67 21.20 -4.46 -7.99
N GLU A 68 21.44 -5.63 -7.36
CA GLU A 68 22.67 -6.43 -7.48
C GLU A 68 23.97 -5.59 -7.42
N PRO A 69 24.18 -4.75 -6.39
CA PRO A 69 25.36 -3.91 -6.35
C PRO A 69 26.62 -4.77 -6.16
N GLU A 70 27.70 -4.44 -6.88
CA GLU A 70 29.02 -5.00 -6.57
C GLU A 70 29.55 -4.45 -5.25
N LYS A 71 29.26 -3.16 -4.98
CA LYS A 71 29.66 -2.47 -3.75
C LYS A 71 28.74 -1.29 -3.47
N VAL A 72 28.40 -1.09 -2.18
CA VAL A 72 27.78 0.13 -1.68
C VAL A 72 28.65 0.73 -0.59
N ALA A 73 28.86 2.04 -0.60
CA ALA A 73 29.59 2.74 0.44
C ALA A 73 29.00 4.12 0.72
N ILE A 74 28.78 4.44 2.01
CA ILE A 74 28.43 5.80 2.43
C ILE A 74 29.67 6.68 2.28
N THR A 75 29.54 7.79 1.56
CA THR A 75 30.68 8.65 1.24
C THR A 75 30.68 9.94 2.04
N GLU A 76 29.50 10.53 2.25
CA GLU A 76 29.37 11.86 2.86
C GLU A 76 28.10 11.96 3.70
N VAL A 77 28.14 12.87 4.68
CA VAL A 77 27.00 13.30 5.48
C VAL A 77 26.97 14.82 5.54
N THR A 78 25.78 15.41 5.47
CA THR A 78 25.62 16.84 5.72
C THR A 78 25.68 17.13 7.22
N PRO A 79 26.17 18.30 7.66
CA PRO A 79 26.19 18.63 9.07
C PRO A 79 24.76 18.78 9.63
N PRO A 80 24.39 18.04 10.70
CA PRO A 80 23.13 18.25 11.41
C PRO A 80 23.13 19.57 12.22
N LYS A 81 21.97 20.00 12.72
CA LYS A 81 21.82 21.30 13.41
C LYS A 81 22.05 21.23 14.92
N MET A 82 21.86 20.06 15.53
CA MET A 82 21.87 19.82 16.98
C MET A 82 22.82 18.68 17.36
N GLY A 83 23.87 18.48 16.55
CA GLY A 83 24.89 17.48 16.81
C GLY A 83 25.92 17.40 15.71
N THR A 84 26.60 16.26 15.66
CA THR A 84 27.54 15.90 14.60
C THR A 84 27.21 14.52 14.05
N ALA A 85 27.36 14.34 12.74
CA ALA A 85 27.25 13.05 12.07
C ALA A 85 28.61 12.69 11.45
N VAL A 86 29.08 11.46 11.65
CA VAL A 86 30.36 10.96 11.13
C VAL A 86 30.15 9.60 10.49
N VAL A 87 30.58 9.44 9.24
CA VAL A 87 30.59 8.14 8.55
C VAL A 87 31.71 7.27 9.13
N ASN A 88 31.37 6.04 9.48
CA ASN A 88 32.31 5.03 9.98
C ASN A 88 32.79 4.11 8.85
N ASP A 89 33.92 3.43 9.04
CA ASP A 89 34.53 2.53 8.04
C ASP A 89 33.64 1.32 7.66
N ASP A 90 32.65 0.99 8.48
CA ASP A 90 31.75 -0.15 8.32
C ASP A 90 30.39 0.21 7.66
N ASN A 91 30.31 1.36 6.98
CA ASN A 91 29.08 1.89 6.37
C ASN A 91 27.96 2.21 7.39
N THR A 92 28.32 2.50 8.64
CA THR A 92 27.40 3.10 9.60
C THR A 92 27.68 4.59 9.77
N ILE A 93 26.75 5.32 10.39
CA ILE A 93 26.90 6.73 10.73
C ILE A 93 26.79 6.89 12.24
N THR A 94 27.79 7.49 12.88
CA THR A 94 27.71 7.88 14.29
C THR A 94 27.12 9.28 14.39
N TYR A 95 25.95 9.41 15.00
CA TYR A 95 25.37 10.71 15.39
C TYR A 95 25.67 10.99 16.86
N THR A 96 26.26 12.14 17.15
CA THR A 96 26.54 12.63 18.51
C THR A 96 25.75 13.92 18.75
N PRO A 97 24.72 13.90 19.63
CA PRO A 97 24.01 15.12 19.99
C PRO A 97 24.93 16.16 20.64
N ASP A 98 24.67 17.43 20.39
CA ASP A 98 25.27 18.53 21.14
C ASP A 98 24.83 18.49 22.61
N THR A 99 25.66 19.07 23.48
CA THR A 99 25.44 19.01 24.93
C THR A 99 24.08 19.58 25.33
N ASP A 100 23.32 18.81 26.10
CA ASP A 100 22.01 19.17 26.67
C ASP A 100 20.96 19.65 25.64
N GLN A 101 21.10 19.24 24.37
CA GLN A 101 20.09 19.48 23.35
C GLN A 101 19.01 18.38 23.36
N THR A 102 17.76 18.79 23.16
CA THR A 102 16.62 17.89 22.92
C THR A 102 15.74 18.42 21.79
N GLY A 103 15.08 17.53 21.07
CA GLY A 103 14.26 17.89 19.91
C GLY A 103 14.51 16.97 18.72
N SER A 104 14.05 17.40 17.54
CA SER A 104 14.27 16.71 16.27
C SER A 104 15.44 17.37 15.54
N ASP A 105 16.31 16.55 14.99
CA ASP A 105 17.41 16.94 14.12
C ASP A 105 17.37 16.11 12.83
N GLU A 106 18.06 16.57 11.79
CA GLU A 106 18.05 15.94 10.47
C GLU A 106 19.38 16.17 9.75
N PHE A 107 19.85 15.14 9.05
CA PHE A 107 20.96 15.24 8.11
C PHE A 107 20.75 14.29 6.93
N ASP A 108 21.36 14.62 5.80
CA ASP A 108 21.37 13.78 4.61
C ASP A 108 22.69 13.01 4.53
N TYR A 109 22.68 11.84 3.91
CA TYR A 109 23.88 11.10 3.55
C TYR A 109 23.90 10.79 2.05
N SER A 110 25.10 10.64 1.50
CA SER A 110 25.31 10.18 0.13
C SER A 110 25.93 8.79 0.13
N ALA A 111 25.41 7.90 -0.70
CA ALA A 111 25.95 6.56 -0.91
C ALA A 111 26.40 6.40 -2.36
N SER A 112 27.63 5.91 -2.54
CA SER A 112 28.11 5.44 -3.84
C SER A 112 27.72 3.98 -4.05
N VAL A 113 27.17 3.68 -5.22
CA VAL A 113 26.77 2.33 -5.64
C VAL A 113 27.58 1.97 -6.88
N THR A 114 28.36 0.90 -6.80
CA THR A 114 29.06 0.32 -7.95
C THR A 114 28.17 -0.75 -8.56
N ASN A 115 27.71 -0.52 -9.78
CA ASN A 115 26.82 -1.41 -10.52
C ASN A 115 27.62 -2.53 -11.21
N PRO A 116 26.97 -3.62 -11.64
CA PRO A 116 27.62 -4.73 -12.37
C PRO A 116 28.36 -4.34 -13.65
N ASP A 117 28.01 -3.20 -14.26
CA ASP A 117 28.68 -2.66 -15.44
C ASP A 117 29.90 -1.78 -15.10
N ASN A 118 30.30 -1.72 -13.82
CA ASN A 118 31.33 -0.86 -13.24
C ASN A 118 31.02 0.64 -13.28
N THR A 119 29.79 1.05 -13.60
CA THR A 119 29.37 2.43 -13.38
C THR A 119 29.20 2.70 -11.89
N VAL A 120 29.47 3.95 -11.49
CA VAL A 120 29.25 4.40 -10.11
C VAL A 120 28.15 5.44 -10.12
N THR A 121 27.06 5.17 -9.42
CA THR A 121 25.98 6.12 -9.16
C THR A 121 26.10 6.64 -7.73
N THR A 122 25.54 7.84 -7.50
CA THR A 122 25.45 8.45 -6.19
C THR A 122 23.98 8.67 -5.86
N GLU A 123 23.55 8.10 -4.73
CA GLU A 123 22.19 8.25 -4.21
C GLU A 123 22.23 9.04 -2.90
N THR A 124 21.15 9.77 -2.59
CA THR A 124 21.02 10.56 -1.35
C THR A 124 19.84 10.09 -0.50
N GLY A 125 20.05 9.88 0.79
CA GLY A 125 19.02 9.53 1.78
C GLY A 125 19.01 10.52 2.95
N SER A 126 17.90 10.60 3.70
CA SER A 126 17.76 11.47 4.88
C SER A 126 17.62 10.64 6.16
N VAL A 127 18.23 11.12 7.24
CA VAL A 127 18.11 10.58 8.60
C VAL A 127 17.48 11.63 9.51
N THR A 128 16.35 11.30 10.11
CA THR A 128 15.75 12.08 11.20
C THR A 128 16.13 11.50 12.55
N VAL A 129 16.69 12.33 13.43
CA VAL A 129 17.07 11.94 14.80
C VAL A 129 16.19 12.66 15.81
N THR A 130 15.58 11.94 16.73
CA THR A 130 14.95 12.52 17.92
C THR A 130 15.87 12.38 19.13
N VAL A 131 16.30 13.51 19.71
CA VAL A 131 17.09 13.56 20.94
C VAL A 131 16.19 13.85 22.13
N THR A 132 16.25 13.02 23.18
CA THR A 132 15.37 13.13 24.35
C THR A 132 16.13 12.99 25.67
N ASP A 133 15.65 13.67 26.72
CA ASP A 133 16.19 13.56 28.09
C ASP A 133 15.71 12.29 28.82
N LYS A 134 14.71 11.61 28.27
CA LYS A 134 14.14 10.41 28.88
C LYS A 134 14.64 9.21 28.13
N THR A 135 15.22 8.24 28.83
CA THR A 135 15.57 6.95 28.24
C THR A 135 14.33 6.46 27.51
N PRO A 136 14.40 6.14 26.21
CA PRO A 136 13.32 5.45 25.54
C PRO A 136 13.09 4.17 26.34
N THR A 137 12.09 4.18 27.22
CA THR A 137 11.66 2.97 27.87
C THR A 137 11.09 2.15 26.74
N GLU A 138 11.80 1.10 26.33
CA GLU A 138 11.11 -0.04 25.75
C GLU A 138 9.90 -0.31 26.65
N PRO A 139 8.69 -0.46 26.11
CA PRO A 139 7.54 -0.73 26.94
C PRO A 139 7.81 -2.02 27.72
N THR A 140 8.15 -1.89 28.99
CA THR A 140 8.52 -2.99 29.89
C THR A 140 7.32 -3.89 30.21
N SER A 141 6.14 -3.54 29.72
CA SER A 141 5.00 -4.42 29.56
C SER A 141 4.03 -3.86 28.50
N PRO A 142 3.49 -4.69 27.60
CA PRO A 142 2.38 -4.31 26.71
C PRO A 142 1.14 -3.77 27.44
N SER A 143 1.05 -3.91 28.76
CA SER A 143 -0.10 -3.51 29.57
C SER A 143 -0.16 -2.02 29.94
N GLU A 144 0.94 -1.25 29.83
CA GLU A 144 0.98 0.13 30.33
C GLU A 144 0.68 1.21 29.26
N MET A 145 0.78 0.89 27.96
CA MET A 145 0.37 1.79 26.86
C MET A 145 -1.15 1.76 26.55
N GLY A 146 -1.91 0.90 27.21
CA GLY A 146 -3.25 0.52 26.74
C GLY A 146 -3.19 -0.30 25.44
N ALA A 147 -4.34 -0.81 24.99
CA ALA A 147 -4.39 -1.58 23.76
C ALA A 147 -4.01 -0.71 22.54
N LEU A 148 -2.98 -1.12 21.80
CA LEU A 148 -2.52 -0.43 20.60
C LEU A 148 -3.65 -0.39 19.55
N LYS A 149 -4.04 0.83 19.16
CA LYS A 149 -5.02 1.06 18.10
C LYS A 149 -4.65 0.34 16.80
N ALA A 150 -5.64 0.04 15.97
CA ALA A 150 -5.48 -0.58 14.66
C ALA A 150 -4.52 0.23 13.76
N PHE A 151 -4.73 1.55 13.72
CA PHE A 151 -3.91 2.57 13.08
C PHE A 151 -4.09 3.89 13.86
N PRO A 152 -3.21 4.91 13.69
CA PRO A 152 -3.22 6.11 14.54
C PRO A 152 -4.60 6.80 14.67
N GLY A 153 -5.34 6.88 13.56
CA GLY A 153 -6.69 7.47 13.49
C GLY A 153 -7.85 6.55 13.87
N ALA A 154 -7.61 5.30 14.29
CA ALA A 154 -8.70 4.37 14.56
C ALA A 154 -9.52 4.82 15.79
N GLU A 155 -10.84 4.79 15.64
CA GLU A 155 -11.81 5.19 16.66
C GLU A 155 -12.98 4.18 16.74
N GLY A 156 -14.00 4.47 17.55
CA GLY A 156 -15.15 3.57 17.72
C GLY A 156 -14.86 2.27 18.47
N PHE A 157 -15.81 1.35 18.42
CA PHE A 157 -15.77 0.09 19.16
C PHE A 157 -14.70 -0.90 18.63
N GLY A 158 -14.35 -0.78 17.36
CA GLY A 158 -13.35 -1.61 16.68
C GLY A 158 -11.93 -1.06 16.77
N LYS A 159 -11.69 0.11 17.39
CA LYS A 159 -10.40 0.84 17.34
C LYS A 159 -9.14 0.04 17.69
N ASN A 160 -9.27 -1.01 18.49
CA ASN A 160 -8.15 -1.86 18.95
C ASN A 160 -8.00 -3.16 18.12
N THR A 161 -8.73 -3.29 17.01
CA THR A 161 -8.60 -4.43 16.10
C THR A 161 -7.16 -4.51 15.59
N THR A 162 -6.53 -5.68 15.67
CA THR A 162 -5.12 -5.85 15.28
C THR A 162 -4.94 -6.28 13.83
N GLY A 163 -5.99 -6.84 13.22
CA GLY A 163 -5.95 -7.36 11.85
C GLY A 163 -4.84 -8.40 11.68
N GLY A 164 -4.08 -8.28 10.59
CA GLY A 164 -2.94 -9.12 10.25
C GLY A 164 -1.61 -8.75 10.92
N ARG A 165 -1.58 -7.87 11.93
CA ARG A 165 -0.33 -7.39 12.56
C ARG A 165 0.55 -8.55 13.06
N GLY A 166 1.83 -8.52 12.69
CA GLY A 166 2.82 -9.57 13.02
C GLY A 166 2.66 -10.86 12.20
N GLY A 167 1.82 -10.83 11.17
CA GLY A 167 1.63 -11.92 10.21
C GLY A 167 2.45 -11.74 8.94
N ILE A 168 2.19 -12.61 7.97
CA ILE A 168 2.81 -12.54 6.64
C ILE A 168 2.19 -11.42 5.79
N VAL A 169 2.94 -10.96 4.79
CA VAL A 169 2.41 -10.10 3.72
C VAL A 169 2.02 -10.98 2.53
N VAL A 170 0.84 -10.77 1.98
CA VAL A 170 0.33 -11.48 0.80
C VAL A 170 0.03 -10.48 -0.29
N GLU A 171 0.64 -10.67 -1.46
CA GLU A 171 0.49 -9.75 -2.58
C GLU A 171 -0.60 -10.22 -3.55
N VAL A 172 -1.55 -9.33 -3.86
CA VAL A 172 -2.47 -9.49 -4.99
C VAL A 172 -1.78 -8.97 -6.24
N THR A 173 -1.53 -9.86 -7.18
CA THR A 173 -0.74 -9.60 -8.40
C THR A 173 -1.57 -9.63 -9.68
N ASN A 174 -2.85 -9.99 -9.60
CA ASN A 174 -3.76 -9.94 -10.74
C ASN A 174 -5.21 -9.63 -10.30
N LEU A 175 -6.03 -9.23 -11.28
CA LEU A 175 -7.43 -8.83 -11.10
C LEU A 175 -8.42 -9.99 -11.35
N ASN A 176 -7.93 -11.22 -11.47
CA ASN A 176 -8.80 -12.37 -11.71
C ASN A 176 -9.68 -12.63 -10.49
N ASP A 177 -10.90 -13.14 -10.72
CA ASP A 177 -11.83 -13.52 -9.66
C ASP A 177 -11.25 -14.58 -8.71
N SER A 178 -10.41 -15.49 -9.21
CA SER A 178 -9.82 -16.59 -8.45
C SER A 178 -8.47 -17.04 -9.02
N GLY A 179 -7.82 -18.00 -8.36
CA GLY A 179 -6.52 -18.54 -8.73
C GLY A 179 -5.34 -17.84 -8.04
N SER A 180 -4.14 -18.34 -8.26
CA SER A 180 -2.92 -17.81 -7.63
C SER A 180 -2.76 -16.30 -7.90
N GLY A 181 -2.38 -15.54 -6.88
CA GLY A 181 -2.19 -14.09 -6.96
C GLY A 181 -3.49 -13.26 -7.00
N SER A 182 -4.67 -13.88 -6.95
CA SER A 182 -5.95 -13.18 -6.84
C SER A 182 -6.26 -12.79 -5.40
N LEU A 183 -7.09 -11.75 -5.22
CA LEU A 183 -7.62 -11.38 -3.91
C LEU A 183 -8.34 -12.55 -3.23
N ARG A 184 -9.15 -13.30 -3.97
CA ARG A 184 -9.88 -14.46 -3.41
C ARG A 184 -8.94 -15.50 -2.81
N SER A 185 -7.87 -15.86 -3.52
CA SER A 185 -6.88 -16.80 -3.00
C SER A 185 -6.24 -16.33 -1.69
N ALA A 186 -6.00 -15.02 -1.56
CA ALA A 186 -5.45 -14.43 -0.34
C ALA A 186 -6.47 -14.40 0.82
N LEU A 187 -7.76 -14.23 0.52
CA LEU A 187 -8.84 -14.31 1.52
C LEU A 187 -9.06 -15.75 2.03
N ASP A 188 -8.82 -16.75 1.19
CA ASP A 188 -8.96 -18.17 1.53
C ASP A 188 -7.84 -18.69 2.45
N MET A 189 -6.72 -17.97 2.53
CA MET A 189 -5.62 -18.31 3.45
C MET A 189 -6.04 -18.18 4.92
N LYS A 190 -5.34 -18.91 5.79
CA LYS A 190 -5.50 -18.85 7.25
C LYS A 190 -4.28 -18.21 7.91
N GLY A 191 -4.48 -17.79 9.15
CA GLY A 191 -3.44 -17.15 9.95
C GLY A 191 -3.33 -15.64 9.68
N LYS A 192 -2.54 -15.00 10.54
CA LYS A 192 -2.31 -13.55 10.50
C LYS A 192 -1.71 -13.16 9.16
N ARG A 193 -2.38 -12.27 8.44
CA ARG A 193 -1.89 -11.80 7.14
C ARG A 193 -2.34 -10.39 6.79
N THR A 194 -1.46 -9.66 6.11
CA THR A 194 -1.77 -8.36 5.51
C THR A 194 -1.75 -8.49 4.01
N ILE A 195 -2.88 -8.25 3.37
CA ILE A 195 -3.05 -8.24 1.92
C ILE A 195 -2.70 -6.85 1.40
N VAL A 196 -1.77 -6.81 0.44
CA VAL A 196 -1.36 -5.62 -0.31
C VAL A 196 -1.58 -5.85 -1.81
N PHE A 197 -1.65 -4.78 -2.59
CA PHE A 197 -1.98 -4.85 -4.02
C PHE A 197 -0.85 -4.33 -4.89
N LYS A 198 -0.38 -5.16 -5.83
CA LYS A 198 0.55 -4.74 -6.91
C LYS A 198 -0.17 -4.27 -8.17
N VAL A 199 -1.49 -4.46 -8.22
CA VAL A 199 -2.35 -4.12 -9.35
C VAL A 199 -3.46 -3.16 -8.91
N ALA A 200 -4.05 -2.47 -9.88
CA ALA A 200 -5.18 -1.58 -9.68
C ALA A 200 -6.20 -1.73 -10.79
N GLY A 201 -7.46 -1.42 -10.49
CA GLY A 201 -8.58 -1.59 -11.41
C GLY A 201 -9.75 -2.34 -10.78
N ASN A 202 -10.59 -2.92 -11.64
CA ASN A 202 -11.79 -3.63 -11.23
C ASN A 202 -11.50 -5.12 -11.12
N ILE A 203 -11.79 -5.71 -9.95
CA ILE A 203 -11.88 -7.16 -9.77
C ILE A 203 -13.35 -7.54 -10.00
N ASN A 204 -13.63 -8.06 -11.19
CA ASN A 204 -14.97 -8.51 -11.58
C ASN A 204 -15.20 -9.91 -11.03
N LEU A 205 -16.03 -10.01 -9.99
CA LEU A 205 -16.28 -11.27 -9.30
C LEU A 205 -17.29 -12.14 -10.08
N ASN A 206 -17.20 -13.45 -9.86
CA ASN A 206 -18.21 -14.43 -10.30
C ASN A 206 -19.11 -14.92 -9.14
N SER A 207 -18.76 -14.55 -7.91
CA SER A 207 -19.50 -14.86 -6.68
C SER A 207 -19.00 -13.98 -5.53
N TYR A 208 -19.71 -13.95 -4.41
CA TYR A 208 -19.25 -13.27 -3.18
C TYR A 208 -17.78 -13.57 -2.84
N LEU A 209 -17.01 -12.54 -2.50
CA LEU A 209 -15.81 -12.74 -1.69
C LEU A 209 -16.22 -13.09 -0.26
N SER A 210 -15.47 -13.96 0.40
CA SER A 210 -15.72 -14.34 1.78
C SER A 210 -14.44 -14.22 2.60
N VAL A 211 -14.52 -13.48 3.71
CA VAL A 211 -13.63 -13.69 4.85
C VAL A 211 -14.32 -14.73 5.71
N GLY A 212 -14.06 -16.01 5.41
CA GLY A 212 -14.65 -17.14 6.12
C GLY A 212 -14.42 -17.06 7.63
N PRO A 213 -15.22 -17.81 8.42
CA PRO A 213 -15.24 -17.64 9.89
C PRO A 213 -13.93 -18.08 10.57
N ASP A 214 -13.07 -18.84 9.88
CA ASP A 214 -11.72 -19.25 10.30
C ASP A 214 -10.60 -18.49 9.56
N ASN A 215 -10.96 -17.53 8.71
CA ASN A 215 -10.04 -16.81 7.83
C ASN A 215 -9.85 -15.35 8.29
N GLY A 216 -10.15 -15.05 9.56
CA GLY A 216 -9.90 -13.76 10.20
C GLY A 216 -8.40 -13.46 10.39
N ASP A 217 -8.08 -12.61 11.36
CA ASP A 217 -6.72 -12.11 11.59
C ASP A 217 -6.11 -11.50 10.33
N LEU A 218 -6.87 -10.61 9.70
CA LEU A 218 -6.65 -10.15 8.34
C LEU A 218 -6.64 -8.63 8.27
N THR A 219 -5.69 -8.07 7.53
CA THR A 219 -5.75 -6.68 7.05
C THR A 219 -5.80 -6.67 5.53
N ILE A 220 -6.77 -5.99 4.92
CA ILE A 220 -6.81 -5.69 3.49
C ILE A 220 -6.46 -4.21 3.33
N ALA A 221 -5.25 -3.93 2.85
CA ALA A 221 -4.69 -2.59 2.75
C ALA A 221 -4.87 -2.02 1.33
N GLY A 222 -6.09 -1.60 0.98
CA GLY A 222 -6.42 -1.11 -0.35
C GLY A 222 -5.62 0.10 -0.82
N GLN A 223 -5.10 0.92 0.10
CA GLN A 223 -4.26 2.08 -0.21
C GLN A 223 -2.88 1.72 -0.80
N THR A 224 -2.50 0.43 -0.76
CA THR A 224 -1.26 -0.05 -1.39
C THR A 224 -1.39 -0.24 -2.89
N ALA A 225 -2.62 -0.31 -3.42
CA ALA A 225 -2.85 -0.45 -4.85
C ALA A 225 -2.32 0.79 -5.61
N PRO A 226 -1.63 0.60 -6.75
CA PRO A 226 -1.16 1.72 -7.56
C PRO A 226 -2.30 2.55 -8.15
N GLY A 227 -2.00 3.76 -8.61
CA GLY A 227 -2.90 4.59 -9.40
C GLY A 227 -4.32 4.72 -8.81
N GLY A 228 -5.33 4.34 -9.59
CA GLY A 228 -6.74 4.52 -9.22
C GLY A 228 -7.25 3.62 -8.10
N GLY A 229 -6.45 2.69 -7.57
CA GLY A 229 -6.87 1.75 -6.51
C GLY A 229 -7.76 0.60 -6.99
N ILE A 230 -8.36 -0.13 -6.05
CA ILE A 230 -9.15 -1.34 -6.33
C ILE A 230 -10.65 -1.09 -6.18
N THR A 231 -11.39 -1.55 -7.19
CA THR A 231 -12.85 -1.68 -7.13
C THR A 231 -13.24 -3.15 -7.18
N ILE A 232 -14.01 -3.61 -6.21
CA ILE A 232 -14.68 -4.90 -6.21
C ILE A 232 -16.02 -4.75 -6.93
N ALA A 233 -16.22 -5.50 -8.00
CA ALA A 233 -17.38 -5.38 -8.89
C ALA A 233 -18.10 -6.72 -9.08
N ASN A 234 -19.32 -6.64 -9.62
CA ASN A 234 -20.25 -7.75 -9.87
C ASN A 234 -20.81 -8.46 -8.63
N HIS A 235 -20.05 -8.62 -7.55
CA HIS A 235 -20.56 -9.16 -6.28
C HIS A 235 -19.98 -8.39 -5.08
N GLY A 236 -20.53 -8.63 -3.90
CA GLY A 236 -20.06 -8.04 -2.65
C GLY A 236 -18.98 -8.86 -1.94
N ILE A 237 -18.71 -8.47 -0.69
CA ILE A 237 -17.90 -9.24 0.27
C ILE A 237 -18.71 -9.56 1.52
N ARG A 238 -18.55 -10.78 2.03
CA ARG A 238 -19.09 -11.22 3.31
C ARG A 238 -17.97 -11.46 4.31
N ILE A 239 -18.01 -10.75 5.43
CA ILE A 239 -17.01 -10.80 6.49
C ILE A 239 -17.58 -11.55 7.70
N GLN A 240 -16.95 -12.67 8.02
CA GLN A 240 -17.30 -13.52 9.16
C GLN A 240 -16.09 -13.81 10.05
N GLY A 241 -14.90 -13.77 9.48
CA GLY A 241 -13.65 -13.85 10.24
C GLY A 241 -13.51 -12.65 11.18
N SER A 242 -13.27 -12.94 12.45
CA SER A 242 -12.99 -11.92 13.46
C SER A 242 -11.59 -11.32 13.28
N ASN A 243 -11.34 -10.17 13.92
CA ASN A 243 -10.06 -9.46 13.83
C ASN A 243 -9.69 -9.12 12.38
N THR A 244 -10.62 -8.42 11.69
CA THR A 244 -10.51 -8.11 10.26
C THR A 244 -10.51 -6.60 10.05
N ILE A 245 -9.54 -6.09 9.28
CA ILE A 245 -9.45 -4.69 8.88
C ILE A 245 -9.55 -4.62 7.36
N VAL A 246 -10.44 -3.79 6.82
CA VAL A 246 -10.56 -3.53 5.38
C VAL A 246 -10.51 -2.03 5.17
N ARG A 247 -9.57 -1.55 4.34
CA ARG A 247 -9.40 -0.11 4.12
C ARG A 247 -9.26 0.25 2.65
N TYR A 248 -9.73 1.45 2.29
CA TYR A 248 -9.51 2.09 0.99
C TYR A 248 -9.91 1.25 -0.23
N LEU A 249 -10.97 0.44 -0.11
CA LEU A 249 -11.56 -0.28 -1.23
C LEU A 249 -12.86 0.37 -1.69
N ARG A 250 -13.18 0.18 -2.97
CA ARG A 250 -14.50 0.50 -3.52
C ARG A 250 -15.29 -0.77 -3.75
N PHE A 251 -16.54 -0.81 -3.32
CA PHE A 251 -17.46 -1.93 -3.57
C PHE A 251 -18.60 -1.46 -4.47
N ARG A 252 -18.74 -2.09 -5.64
CA ARG A 252 -19.68 -1.77 -6.72
C ARG A 252 -20.29 -3.05 -7.34
N PRO A 253 -21.03 -3.87 -6.58
CA PRO A 253 -21.61 -5.11 -7.12
C PRO A 253 -22.43 -4.86 -8.39
N GLY A 254 -23.27 -3.83 -8.38
CA GLY A 254 -24.08 -3.46 -9.54
C GLY A 254 -25.09 -4.54 -9.93
N ASN A 255 -25.63 -4.45 -11.14
CA ASN A 255 -26.74 -5.31 -11.58
C ASN A 255 -26.35 -6.78 -11.82
N SER A 256 -25.05 -7.07 -11.98
CA SER A 256 -24.55 -8.44 -12.17
C SER A 256 -24.59 -9.28 -10.90
N ALA A 257 -24.79 -8.66 -9.72
CA ALA A 257 -24.90 -9.36 -8.44
C ALA A 257 -26.17 -10.22 -8.38
N ASP A 258 -26.17 -11.24 -7.53
CA ASP A 258 -27.39 -12.03 -7.30
C ASP A 258 -28.44 -11.20 -6.55
N THR A 259 -29.71 -11.57 -6.69
CA THR A 259 -30.79 -10.86 -5.99
C THR A 259 -30.68 -11.09 -4.48
N GLY A 260 -30.73 -10.01 -3.69
CA GLY A 260 -30.53 -10.07 -2.24
C GLY A 260 -29.06 -9.99 -1.80
N GLU A 261 -28.15 -9.57 -2.70
CA GLU A 261 -26.74 -9.40 -2.34
C GLU A 261 -26.40 -7.96 -1.91
N ASP A 262 -25.91 -7.85 -0.67
CA ASP A 262 -25.28 -6.64 -0.14
C ASP A 262 -23.89 -6.43 -0.75
N ALA A 263 -23.47 -5.17 -0.89
CA ALA A 263 -22.10 -4.86 -1.29
C ALA A 263 -21.07 -5.23 -0.23
N VAL A 264 -21.37 -5.00 1.05
CA VAL A 264 -20.53 -5.42 2.17
C VAL A 264 -21.43 -5.91 3.31
N THR A 265 -21.26 -7.16 3.72
CA THR A 265 -21.96 -7.73 4.88
C THR A 265 -20.95 -8.11 5.96
N ILE A 266 -21.15 -7.66 7.21
CA ILE A 266 -20.51 -8.26 8.39
C ILE A 266 -21.55 -9.15 9.07
N VAL A 267 -21.29 -10.46 9.10
CA VAL A 267 -22.28 -11.41 9.61
C VAL A 267 -21.70 -12.45 10.53
N ALA A 268 -22.50 -12.82 11.53
CA ALA A 268 -22.25 -13.94 12.41
C ALA A 268 -23.34 -15.02 12.23
N TYR A 269 -22.93 -16.27 11.99
CA TYR A 269 -23.83 -17.42 11.86
C TYR A 269 -23.20 -18.70 12.42
N SER A 270 -23.99 -19.79 12.51
CA SER A 270 -23.56 -21.12 12.95
C SER A 270 -22.91 -21.19 14.35
N GLY A 271 -23.46 -20.46 15.32
CA GLY A 271 -22.99 -20.52 16.71
C GLY A 271 -21.69 -19.77 16.96
N ARG A 272 -21.28 -18.90 16.02
CA ARG A 272 -20.04 -18.12 16.09
C ARG A 272 -20.34 -16.64 16.31
N THR A 273 -19.38 -15.95 16.93
CA THR A 273 -19.39 -14.49 17.08
C THR A 273 -18.34 -13.88 16.17
N THR A 274 -18.76 -12.93 15.34
CA THR A 274 -17.84 -12.10 14.53
C THR A 274 -17.51 -10.86 15.35
N LYS A 275 -16.23 -10.61 15.63
CA LYS A 275 -15.83 -9.47 16.45
C LYS A 275 -14.57 -8.79 15.97
N ASN A 276 -14.40 -7.52 16.35
CA ASN A 276 -13.23 -6.71 16.03
C ASN A 276 -13.08 -6.58 14.52
N VAL A 277 -13.98 -5.81 13.90
CA VAL A 277 -13.96 -5.56 12.46
C VAL A 277 -13.89 -4.07 12.22
N ILE A 278 -12.99 -3.64 11.32
CA ILE A 278 -12.91 -2.25 10.87
C ILE A 278 -13.16 -2.20 9.36
N LEU A 279 -14.10 -1.35 8.94
CA LEU A 279 -14.23 -0.87 7.56
C LEU A 279 -13.93 0.63 7.56
N ASP A 280 -12.77 1.00 7.04
CA ASP A 280 -12.31 2.39 7.06
C ASP A 280 -11.99 2.91 5.65
N HIS A 281 -12.38 4.16 5.36
CA HIS A 281 -12.15 4.80 4.05
C HIS A 281 -12.62 3.96 2.83
N CYS A 282 -13.61 3.09 3.03
CA CYS A 282 -14.22 2.34 1.95
C CYS A 282 -15.34 3.17 1.32
N SER A 283 -15.48 3.09 -0.01
CA SER A 283 -16.62 3.66 -0.72
C SER A 283 -17.54 2.54 -1.15
N ILE A 284 -18.79 2.56 -0.72
CA ILE A 284 -19.72 1.45 -0.91
C ILE A 284 -20.98 1.98 -1.57
N SER A 285 -21.31 1.47 -2.76
CA SER A 285 -22.52 1.84 -3.49
C SER A 285 -22.93 0.73 -4.44
N TRP A 286 -24.14 0.82 -4.97
CA TRP A 286 -24.67 -0.14 -5.95
C TRP A 286 -24.74 -1.57 -5.40
N GLY A 287 -24.97 -1.72 -4.10
CA GLY A 287 -25.51 -2.97 -3.56
C GLY A 287 -26.85 -3.29 -4.22
N LYS A 288 -27.11 -4.58 -4.45
CA LYS A 288 -28.37 -5.01 -5.06
C LYS A 288 -29.48 -5.12 -4.02
N ASP A 289 -29.11 -5.45 -2.78
CA ASP A 289 -29.95 -5.27 -1.59
C ASP A 289 -29.43 -4.07 -0.77
N GLU A 290 -28.54 -4.27 0.20
CA GLU A 290 -27.91 -3.19 0.96
C GLU A 290 -26.53 -2.78 0.41
N ASN A 291 -26.17 -1.51 0.58
CA ASN A 291 -24.78 -1.12 0.44
C ASN A 291 -23.95 -1.71 1.60
N PHE A 292 -24.42 -1.59 2.82
CA PHE A 292 -23.71 -2.10 4.00
C PHE A 292 -24.70 -2.67 5.00
N ASN A 293 -24.41 -3.89 5.49
CA ASN A 293 -25.24 -4.63 6.42
C ASN A 293 -24.38 -5.23 7.55
N ILE A 294 -24.90 -5.15 8.78
CA ILE A 294 -24.37 -5.84 9.94
C ILE A 294 -25.49 -6.69 10.53
N GLY A 295 -25.31 -8.02 10.55
CA GLY A 295 -26.35 -8.94 10.97
C GLY A 295 -25.83 -10.14 11.76
N ALA A 296 -26.70 -10.70 12.59
CA ALA A 296 -26.45 -11.99 13.24
C ALA A 296 -27.70 -12.86 13.16
N ILE A 297 -27.52 -14.15 12.86
CA ILE A 297 -28.62 -15.10 12.70
C ILE A 297 -28.56 -16.12 13.84
N GLY A 298 -29.69 -16.48 14.46
CA GLY A 298 -29.75 -17.60 15.40
C GLY A 298 -29.05 -17.37 16.75
N GLY A 299 -29.16 -16.17 17.32
CA GLY A 299 -28.61 -15.84 18.66
C GLY A 299 -27.11 -15.54 18.70
N ASN A 300 -26.47 -15.44 17.54
CA ASN A 300 -25.06 -15.06 17.40
C ASN A 300 -24.84 -13.56 17.64
N GLY A 301 -23.57 -13.14 17.81
CA GLY A 301 -23.22 -11.75 18.05
C GLY A 301 -22.26 -11.19 16.99
N VAL A 302 -22.46 -9.92 16.64
CA VAL A 302 -21.45 -9.09 15.97
C VAL A 302 -21.02 -7.99 16.93
N ASN A 303 -19.75 -7.96 17.30
CA ASN A 303 -19.24 -7.07 18.36
C ASN A 303 -18.03 -6.25 17.89
N ASN A 304 -17.83 -5.07 18.46
CA ASN A 304 -16.64 -4.24 18.21
C ASN A 304 -16.40 -3.95 16.72
N VAL A 305 -17.41 -3.35 16.07
CA VAL A 305 -17.31 -2.91 14.68
C VAL A 305 -17.08 -1.40 14.63
N THR A 306 -16.28 -0.95 13.67
CA THR A 306 -16.12 0.46 13.31
C THR A 306 -16.17 0.61 11.80
#